data_AF-A0A7S1XUY2-F1
#
_entry.id   AF-A0A7S1XUY2-F1
#
_cell.length_a   1.000
_cell.length_b   1.000
_cell.length_c   1.000
_cell.angle_alpha   90.00
_cell.angle_beta   90.00
_cell.angle_gamma   90.00
#
_symmetry.space_group_name_H-M   'P 1'
#
loop_
_entity.id
_entity.type
_entity.pdbx_description
1 polymer ?
#
loop_
_entity_poly.entity_id
_entity_poly.type
_entity_poly.pdbx_seq_one_letter_code
_entity_poly.pdbx_strand_id
1 'polypeptide(L)'
;VIFVDDVNMPQKEEYGAQPPIELLRQWFDSDGWYDRSELERRRIIDVIMTCACGPPGGGRNPLTARFVRHFNIITYTAMQDESMVRIYSTILGYYLSANFDEELQALGAGIVGATVEIYNTILRDLRPTPAKSHYTYNLRDLSKVFQGMLMANGKQVSDKGGLLRLWMHECSRVFSDRLINHEDIGWFNDLLAAQMADKV
;
A
#
# COMPACT_ATOMS: atom_id res chain seq x y z
N VAL A 1 1.43 -23.00 8.10
CA VAL A 1 1.71 -22.17 6.89
C VAL A 1 2.76 -21.15 7.26
N ILE A 2 3.81 -21.00 6.46
CA ILE A 2 4.81 -19.94 6.59
C ILE A 2 4.59 -18.94 5.45
N PHE A 3 4.51 -17.66 5.79
CA PHE A 3 4.44 -16.57 4.81
C PHE A 3 5.74 -15.76 4.87
N VAL A 4 6.38 -15.59 3.72
CA VAL A 4 7.56 -14.73 3.56
C VAL A 4 7.16 -13.54 2.71
N ASP A 5 7.04 -12.38 3.36
CA ASP A 5 6.88 -11.12 2.66
C ASP A 5 8.22 -10.65 2.09
N ASP A 6 8.17 -9.93 0.98
CA ASP A 6 9.34 -9.34 0.34
C ASP A 6 10.53 -10.31 0.15
N VAL A 7 10.24 -11.54 -0.32
CA VAL A 7 11.24 -12.63 -0.41
C VAL A 7 12.47 -12.28 -1.26
N ASN A 8 12.38 -11.27 -2.13
CA ASN A 8 13.45 -10.83 -3.01
C ASN A 8 14.28 -9.64 -2.49
N MET A 9 14.05 -9.21 -1.24
CA MET A 9 14.85 -8.17 -0.58
C MET A 9 16.26 -8.58 -0.12
N PRO A 10 16.57 -9.85 0.21
CA PRO A 10 17.91 -10.20 0.67
C PRO A 10 19.01 -9.72 -0.29
N GLN A 11 20.06 -9.10 0.25
CA GLN A 11 21.17 -8.60 -0.55
C GLN A 11 21.91 -9.77 -1.22
N LYS A 12 22.35 -9.54 -2.45
CA LYS A 12 23.23 -10.47 -3.15
C LYS A 12 24.63 -10.41 -2.54
N GLU A 13 25.24 -11.56 -2.32
CA GLU A 13 26.67 -11.64 -2.03
C GLU A 13 27.51 -11.30 -3.28
N GLU A 14 28.84 -11.28 -3.12
CA GLU A 14 29.81 -10.98 -4.17
C GLU A 14 29.58 -11.80 -5.46
N TYR A 15 29.19 -13.07 -5.31
CA TYR A 15 28.94 -13.99 -6.42
C TYR A 15 27.47 -14.00 -6.90
N GLY A 16 26.64 -13.09 -6.40
CA GLY A 16 25.27 -12.91 -6.85
C GLY A 16 24.22 -13.81 -6.19
N ALA A 17 24.62 -14.73 -5.29
CA ALA A 17 23.69 -15.57 -4.55
C ALA A 17 22.98 -14.80 -3.43
N GLN A 18 21.83 -15.30 -2.98
CA GLN A 18 21.08 -14.76 -1.85
C GLN A 18 20.94 -15.89 -0.81
N PRO A 19 21.86 -15.99 0.17
CA PRO A 19 21.90 -17.12 1.10
C PRO A 19 20.57 -17.44 1.81
N PRO A 20 19.76 -16.45 2.24
CA PRO A 20 18.44 -16.75 2.81
C PRO A 20 17.51 -17.49 1.83
N ILE A 21 17.50 -17.09 0.56
CA ILE A 21 16.67 -17.74 -0.48
C ILE A 21 17.21 -19.13 -0.82
N GLU A 22 18.53 -19.30 -0.83
CA GLU A 22 19.14 -20.60 -1.06
C GLU A 22 18.86 -21.58 0.08
N LEU A 23 18.74 -21.12 1.34
CA LEU A 23 18.28 -21.94 2.45
C LEU A 23 16.81 -22.38 2.25
N LEU A 24 15.94 -21.47 1.81
CA LEU A 24 14.56 -21.82 1.49
C LEU A 24 14.50 -22.84 0.34
N ARG A 25 15.30 -22.64 -0.71
CA ARG A 25 15.43 -23.61 -1.80
C ARG A 25 15.93 -24.97 -1.30
N GLN A 26 16.93 -24.98 -0.42
CA GLN A 26 17.46 -26.21 0.17
C GLN A 26 16.36 -26.98 0.92
N TRP A 27 15.50 -26.28 1.64
CA TRP A 27 14.34 -26.91 2.26
C TRP A 27 13.46 -27.60 1.21
N PHE A 28 13.04 -26.92 0.14
CA PHE A 28 12.20 -27.55 -0.89
C PHE A 28 12.88 -28.72 -1.62
N ASP A 29 14.20 -28.68 -1.79
CA ASP A 29 14.94 -29.74 -2.47
C ASP A 29 15.25 -30.93 -1.56
N SER A 30 15.35 -30.73 -0.25
CA SER A 30 15.91 -31.71 0.71
C SER A 30 15.04 -31.95 1.94
N ASP A 31 13.79 -31.51 1.95
CA ASP A 31 12.86 -31.58 3.10
C ASP A 31 13.40 -30.95 4.39
N GLY A 32 14.40 -30.05 4.31
CA GLY A 32 15.00 -29.37 5.46
C GLY A 32 16.49 -29.09 5.28
N TRP A 33 17.21 -28.96 6.39
CA TRP A 33 18.62 -28.59 6.40
C TRP A 33 19.37 -29.21 7.59
N TYR A 34 20.70 -29.10 7.56
CA TYR A 34 21.56 -29.61 8.63
C TYR A 34 21.82 -28.52 9.68
N ASP A 35 21.60 -28.87 10.94
CA ASP A 35 21.93 -28.03 12.09
C ASP A 35 23.43 -28.11 12.37
N ARG A 36 24.13 -26.97 12.26
CA ARG A 36 25.58 -26.93 12.44
C ARG A 36 26.01 -27.00 13.91
N SER A 37 25.12 -26.67 14.85
CA SER A 37 25.39 -26.71 16.29
C SER A 37 25.19 -28.11 16.86
N GLU A 38 24.06 -28.74 16.56
CA GLU A 38 23.72 -30.08 17.07
C GLU A 38 24.29 -31.20 16.19
N LEU A 39 24.77 -30.87 14.98
CA LEU A 39 25.26 -31.85 14.02
C LEU A 39 24.18 -32.88 13.64
N GLU A 40 22.94 -32.40 13.47
CA GLU A 40 21.79 -33.23 13.13
C GLU A 40 21.02 -32.67 11.93
N ARG A 41 20.42 -33.56 11.13
CA ARG A 41 19.54 -33.14 10.04
C ARG A 41 18.16 -32.80 10.60
N ARG A 42 17.74 -31.54 10.41
CA ARG A 42 16.37 -31.11 10.67
C ARG A 42 15.51 -31.34 9.44
N ARG A 43 14.39 -32.04 9.63
CA ARG A 43 13.37 -32.22 8.60
C ARG A 43 12.17 -31.35 8.92
N ILE A 44 11.62 -30.68 7.90
CA ILE A 44 10.37 -29.94 8.02
C ILE A 44 9.25 -30.82 7.49
N ILE A 45 8.21 -30.96 8.29
CA ILE A 45 7.08 -31.87 8.03
C ILE A 45 5.80 -31.03 8.05
N ASP A 46 4.94 -31.25 7.06
CA ASP A 46 3.59 -30.67 6.99
C ASP A 46 3.52 -29.14 7.08
N VAL A 47 4.47 -28.45 6.41
CA VAL A 47 4.46 -26.99 6.31
C VAL A 47 4.29 -26.55 4.86
N ILE A 48 3.28 -25.71 4.64
CA ILE A 48 3.07 -24.98 3.38
C ILE A 48 3.78 -23.64 3.47
N MET A 49 4.62 -23.33 2.48
CA MET A 49 5.23 -22.01 2.33
C MET A 49 4.52 -21.21 1.24
N THR A 50 4.33 -19.93 1.54
CA THR A 50 3.79 -18.92 0.62
C THR A 50 4.71 -17.71 0.66
N CYS A 51 4.91 -17.06 -0.49
CA CYS A 51 5.83 -15.94 -0.61
C CYS A 51 5.17 -14.80 -1.38
N ALA A 52 5.51 -13.57 -1.03
CA ALA A 52 5.19 -12.38 -1.80
C ALA A 52 6.47 -11.58 -2.09
N CYS A 53 6.49 -10.88 -3.22
CA CYS A 53 7.55 -9.94 -3.54
C CYS A 53 7.08 -8.91 -4.57
N GLY A 54 7.62 -7.69 -4.49
CA GLY A 54 7.51 -6.71 -5.56
C GLY A 54 8.33 -7.10 -6.80
N PRO A 55 8.02 -6.53 -7.98
CA PRO A 55 8.81 -6.75 -9.19
C PRO A 55 10.27 -6.29 -9.00
N PRO A 56 11.23 -6.90 -9.71
CA PRO A 56 12.63 -6.52 -9.61
C PRO A 56 12.84 -5.06 -10.06
N GLY A 57 13.75 -4.36 -9.38
CA GLY A 57 13.98 -2.92 -9.56
C GLY A 57 13.86 -2.14 -8.26
N GLY A 58 14.33 -0.89 -8.23
CA GLY A 58 14.24 -0.02 -7.05
C GLY A 58 14.87 -0.61 -5.77
N GLY A 59 15.94 -1.40 -5.92
CA GLY A 59 16.60 -2.10 -4.82
C GLY A 59 16.15 -3.56 -4.60
N ARG A 60 15.08 -4.01 -5.27
CA ARG A 60 14.63 -5.41 -5.23
C ARG A 60 15.35 -6.28 -6.25
N ASN A 61 15.77 -7.47 -5.82
CA ASN A 61 16.51 -8.40 -6.68
C ASN A 61 15.57 -9.30 -7.51
N PRO A 62 15.99 -9.77 -8.70
CA PRO A 62 15.29 -10.85 -9.38
C PRO A 62 15.49 -12.17 -8.62
N LEU A 63 14.42 -12.95 -8.48
CA LEU A 63 14.50 -14.30 -7.92
C LEU A 63 15.13 -15.28 -8.91
N THR A 64 15.89 -16.26 -8.40
CA THR A 64 16.54 -17.26 -9.24
C THR A 64 15.51 -18.26 -9.78
N ALA A 65 15.67 -18.71 -11.03
CA ALA A 65 14.79 -19.72 -11.63
C ALA A 65 14.75 -21.03 -10.82
N ARG A 66 15.86 -21.38 -10.15
CA ARG A 66 15.96 -22.55 -9.27
C ARG A 66 15.08 -22.45 -8.02
N PHE A 67 14.87 -21.26 -7.49
CA PHE A 67 13.96 -21.06 -6.36
C PHE A 67 12.52 -21.03 -6.86
N VAL A 68 12.27 -20.25 -7.92
CA VAL A 68 10.93 -20.04 -8.47
C VAL A 68 10.29 -21.32 -9.02
N ARG A 69 11.07 -22.32 -9.46
CA ARG A 69 10.54 -23.62 -9.94
C ARG A 69 9.67 -24.37 -8.92
N HIS A 70 9.82 -24.06 -7.63
CA HIS A 70 9.02 -24.68 -6.56
C HIS A 70 7.67 -23.99 -6.33
N PHE A 71 7.39 -22.91 -7.07
CA PHE A 71 6.20 -22.07 -6.87
C PHE A 71 5.41 -21.92 -8.17
N ASN A 72 4.09 -21.78 -8.01
CA ASN A 72 3.25 -21.18 -9.04
C ASN A 72 3.29 -19.66 -8.83
N ILE A 73 3.68 -18.92 -9.86
CA ILE A 73 3.72 -17.45 -9.80
C ILE A 73 2.36 -16.89 -10.20
N ILE A 74 1.78 -16.10 -9.30
CA ILE A 74 0.56 -15.33 -9.57
C ILE A 74 0.94 -13.85 -9.55
N THR A 75 0.56 -13.12 -10.59
CA THR A 75 0.76 -11.67 -10.68
C THR A 75 -0.61 -11.00 -10.81
N TYR A 76 -0.72 -9.79 -10.27
CA TYR A 76 -1.93 -8.97 -10.40
C TYR A 76 -1.56 -7.58 -10.90
N THR A 77 -2.47 -7.00 -11.68
CA THR A 77 -2.34 -5.62 -12.16
C THR A 77 -2.80 -4.63 -11.09
N ALA A 78 -2.53 -3.35 -11.30
CA ALA A 78 -3.10 -2.29 -10.47
C ALA A 78 -4.64 -2.41 -10.41
N MET A 79 -5.19 -2.05 -9.25
CA MET A 79 -6.63 -2.06 -9.01
C MET A 79 -7.32 -1.00 -9.87
N GLN A 80 -8.46 -1.35 -10.45
CA GLN A 80 -9.28 -0.43 -11.22
C GLN A 80 -9.95 0.62 -10.33
N ASP A 81 -10.17 1.82 -10.88
CA ASP A 81 -10.80 2.94 -10.17
C ASP A 81 -12.18 2.58 -9.63
N GLU A 82 -12.99 1.85 -10.41
CA GLU A 82 -14.31 1.41 -9.97
C GLU A 82 -14.23 0.45 -8.77
N SER A 83 -13.17 -0.37 -8.71
CA SER A 83 -12.94 -1.27 -7.58
C SER A 83 -12.49 -0.48 -6.34
N MET A 84 -11.61 0.51 -6.50
CA MET A 84 -11.21 1.40 -5.40
C MET A 84 -12.41 2.15 -4.85
N VAL A 85 -13.18 2.81 -5.72
CA VAL A 85 -14.41 3.52 -5.34
C VAL A 85 -15.36 2.59 -4.60
N ARG A 86 -15.66 1.40 -5.15
CA ARG A 86 -16.56 0.45 -4.49
C ARG A 86 -16.10 0.05 -3.09
N ILE A 87 -14.82 -0.28 -2.93
CA ILE A 87 -14.26 -0.70 -1.63
C ILE A 87 -14.39 0.44 -0.62
N TYR A 88 -13.89 1.63 -0.95
CA TYR A 88 -13.86 2.73 0.01
C TYR A 88 -15.22 3.39 0.22
N SER A 89 -16.12 3.40 -0.76
CA SER A 89 -17.52 3.80 -0.56
C SER A 89 -18.25 2.86 0.40
N THR A 90 -17.97 1.57 0.33
CA THR A 90 -18.56 0.59 1.27
C THR A 90 -18.06 0.84 2.69
N ILE A 91 -16.74 1.00 2.85
CA ILE A 91 -16.10 1.22 4.17
C ILE A 91 -16.55 2.54 4.78
N LEU A 92 -16.39 3.64 4.04
CA LEU A 92 -16.73 4.98 4.54
C LEU A 92 -18.24 5.14 4.71
N GLY A 93 -19.04 4.63 3.76
CA GLY A 93 -20.49 4.70 3.83
C GLY A 93 -21.06 3.99 5.05
N TYR A 94 -20.59 2.78 5.35
CA TYR A 94 -20.96 2.07 6.58
C TYR A 94 -20.64 2.89 7.82
N TYR A 95 -19.42 3.43 7.90
CA TYR A 95 -18.99 4.22 9.04
C TYR A 95 -19.79 5.52 9.23
N LEU A 96 -20.01 6.26 8.15
CA LEU A 96 -20.81 7.49 8.19
C LEU A 96 -22.25 7.17 8.61
N SER A 97 -22.84 6.09 8.10
CA SER A 97 -24.20 5.67 8.46
C SER A 97 -24.39 5.35 9.94
N ALA A 98 -23.34 4.85 10.59
CA ALA A 98 -23.38 4.46 11.99
C ALA A 98 -23.10 5.62 12.97
N ASN A 99 -22.44 6.69 12.52
CA ASN A 99 -21.86 7.70 13.42
C ASN A 99 -22.28 9.16 13.11
N PHE A 100 -22.90 9.43 11.96
CA PHE A 100 -23.22 10.78 11.50
C PHE A 100 -24.64 10.87 10.91
N ASP A 101 -25.19 12.08 10.86
CA ASP A 101 -26.52 12.34 10.30
C ASP A 101 -26.55 12.19 8.76
N GLU A 102 -27.75 11.97 8.20
CA GLU A 102 -27.95 11.72 6.75
C GLU A 102 -27.31 12.78 5.85
N GLU A 103 -27.31 14.04 6.29
CA GLU A 103 -26.70 15.15 5.55
C GLU A 103 -25.19 14.99 5.36
N LEU A 104 -24.49 14.40 6.33
CA LEU A 104 -23.06 14.13 6.26
C LEU A 104 -22.76 12.82 5.54
N GLN A 105 -23.66 11.84 5.66
CA GLN A 105 -23.56 10.58 4.92
C GLN A 105 -23.59 10.83 3.41
N ALA A 106 -24.40 11.78 2.94
CA ALA A 106 -24.50 12.15 1.52
C ALA A 106 -23.16 12.60 0.92
N LEU A 107 -22.23 13.13 1.73
CA LEU A 107 -20.90 13.55 1.27
C LEU A 107 -19.96 12.37 1.00
N GLY A 108 -20.24 11.19 1.54
CA GLY A 108 -19.32 10.04 1.50
C GLY A 108 -18.94 9.60 0.08
N ALA A 109 -19.89 9.61 -0.86
CA ALA A 109 -19.63 9.24 -2.25
C ALA A 109 -18.70 10.26 -2.95
N GLY A 110 -18.96 11.56 -2.73
CA GLY A 110 -18.12 12.66 -3.25
C GLY A 110 -16.69 12.59 -2.72
N ILE A 111 -16.54 12.40 -1.40
CA ILE A 111 -15.24 12.25 -0.74
C ILE A 111 -14.44 11.08 -1.33
N VAL A 112 -15.07 9.92 -1.50
CA VAL A 112 -14.37 8.75 -2.07
C VAL A 112 -13.94 9.00 -3.51
N GLY A 113 -14.84 9.53 -4.34
CA GLY A 113 -14.54 9.85 -5.75
C GLY A 113 -13.42 10.88 -5.89
N ALA A 114 -13.44 11.93 -5.08
CA ALA A 114 -12.39 12.95 -5.04
C ALA A 114 -11.06 12.35 -4.58
N THR A 115 -11.05 11.53 -3.53
CA THR A 115 -9.81 10.93 -3.00
C THR A 115 -9.15 9.99 -4.01
N VAL A 116 -9.94 9.17 -4.73
CA VAL A 116 -9.41 8.29 -5.78
C VAL A 116 -8.81 9.10 -6.94
N GLU A 117 -9.46 10.19 -7.34
CA GLU A 117 -8.93 11.06 -8.40
C GLU A 117 -7.65 11.78 -7.98
N ILE A 118 -7.58 12.29 -6.74
CA ILE A 118 -6.36 12.88 -6.17
C ILE A 118 -5.23 11.84 -6.20
N TYR A 119 -5.50 10.62 -5.72
CA TYR A 119 -4.53 9.54 -5.69
C TYR A 119 -3.99 9.22 -7.10
N ASN A 120 -4.87 9.07 -8.09
CA ASN A 120 -4.49 8.77 -9.47
C ASN A 120 -3.72 9.92 -10.12
N THR A 121 -4.10 11.16 -9.82
CA THR A 121 -3.41 12.37 -10.31
C THR A 121 -2.00 12.46 -9.74
N ILE A 122 -1.82 12.20 -8.45
CA ILE A 122 -0.51 12.13 -7.79
C ILE A 122 0.36 11.04 -8.42
N LEU A 123 -0.17 9.83 -8.63
CA LEU A 123 0.57 8.74 -9.27
C LEU A 123 1.04 9.11 -10.69
N ARG A 124 0.23 9.87 -11.41
CA ARG A 124 0.54 10.29 -12.78
C ARG A 124 1.62 11.36 -12.82
N ASP A 125 1.45 12.40 -12.01
CA ASP A 125 2.16 13.68 -12.15
C ASP A 125 3.35 13.81 -11.18
N LEU A 126 3.30 13.16 -10.01
CA LEU A 126 4.36 13.17 -9.00
C LEU A 126 5.16 11.85 -8.98
N ARG A 127 5.75 11.52 -10.12
CA ARG A 127 6.57 10.29 -10.24
C ARG A 127 7.88 10.41 -9.46
N PRO A 128 8.37 9.31 -8.88
CA PRO A 128 9.65 9.31 -8.18
C PRO A 128 10.78 9.62 -9.17
N THR A 129 11.59 10.62 -8.84
CA THR A 129 12.82 10.99 -9.57
C THR A 129 14.02 10.81 -8.64
N PRO A 130 15.27 10.79 -9.15
CA PRO A 130 16.45 10.72 -8.28
C PRO A 130 16.48 11.83 -7.20
N ALA A 131 15.98 13.03 -7.52
CA ALA A 131 15.87 14.14 -6.57
C ALA A 131 14.70 13.98 -5.58
N LYS A 132 13.63 13.27 -5.97
CA LYS A 132 12.38 13.09 -5.21
C LYS A 132 12.03 11.60 -5.10
N SER A 133 12.98 10.78 -4.67
CA SER A 133 12.86 9.31 -4.69
C SER A 133 11.82 8.76 -3.71
N HIS A 134 11.49 9.54 -2.68
CA HIS A 134 10.49 9.23 -1.66
C HIS A 134 9.05 9.54 -2.13
N TYR A 135 8.85 10.13 -3.32
CA TYR A 135 7.53 10.35 -3.92
C TYR A 135 6.99 9.03 -4.48
N THR A 136 6.77 8.09 -3.57
CA THR A 136 6.23 6.76 -3.87
C THR A 136 4.92 6.64 -3.15
N TYR A 137 3.86 6.35 -3.90
CA TYR A 137 2.51 6.20 -3.38
C TYR A 137 1.95 4.86 -3.81
N ASN A 138 1.20 4.20 -2.92
CA ASN A 138 0.52 2.94 -3.21
C ASN A 138 -0.84 2.89 -2.53
N LEU A 139 -1.60 1.80 -2.72
CA LEU A 139 -2.95 1.66 -2.16
C LEU A 139 -3.01 1.77 -0.63
N ARG A 140 -1.90 1.52 0.09
CA ARG A 140 -1.84 1.74 1.54
C ARG A 140 -2.01 3.21 1.89
N ASP A 141 -1.52 4.12 1.05
CA ASP A 141 -1.63 5.55 1.27
C ASP A 141 -3.08 6.00 1.10
N LEU A 142 -3.75 5.55 0.04
CA LEU A 142 -5.19 5.74 -0.13
C LEU A 142 -5.96 5.20 1.09
N SER A 143 -5.63 3.99 1.57
CA SER A 143 -6.23 3.44 2.79
C SER A 143 -5.99 4.28 4.05
N LYS A 144 -4.82 4.93 4.20
CA LYS A 144 -4.52 5.77 5.36
C LYS A 144 -5.43 6.99 5.44
N VAL A 145 -5.79 7.61 4.30
CA VAL A 145 -6.74 8.73 4.27
C VAL A 145 -8.06 8.30 4.90
N PHE A 146 -8.60 7.16 4.45
CA PHE A 146 -9.85 6.65 5.01
C PHE A 146 -9.68 6.19 6.45
N GLN A 147 -8.58 5.55 6.84
CA GLN A 147 -8.31 5.23 8.25
C GLN A 147 -8.33 6.47 9.14
N GLY A 148 -7.76 7.59 8.69
CA GLY A 148 -7.87 8.89 9.35
C GLY A 148 -9.31 9.34 9.53
N MET A 149 -10.10 9.30 8.44
CA MET A 149 -11.53 9.64 8.47
C MET A 149 -12.34 8.74 9.41
N LEU A 150 -12.01 7.45 9.50
CA LEU A 150 -12.67 6.48 10.37
C LEU A 150 -12.35 6.67 11.86
N MET A 151 -11.43 7.57 12.21
CA MET A 151 -11.15 7.96 13.60
C MET A 151 -11.96 9.19 14.05
N ALA A 152 -12.77 9.78 13.17
CA ALA A 152 -13.59 10.94 13.48
C ALA A 152 -14.63 10.66 14.58
N ASN A 153 -14.87 11.61 15.47
CA ASN A 153 -15.97 11.46 16.44
C ASN A 153 -17.17 12.28 15.97
N GLY A 154 -18.33 11.64 15.76
CA GLY A 154 -19.58 12.32 15.39
C GLY A 154 -20.05 13.38 16.39
N LYS A 155 -19.56 13.33 17.65
CA LYS A 155 -19.81 14.38 18.64
C LYS A 155 -18.97 15.64 18.44
N GLN A 156 -17.84 15.54 17.74
CA GLN A 156 -16.89 16.63 17.50
C GLN A 156 -17.01 17.21 16.09
N VAL A 157 -17.39 16.38 15.13
CA VAL A 157 -17.60 16.75 13.73
C VAL A 157 -19.09 16.64 13.43
N SER A 158 -19.81 17.75 13.59
CA SER A 158 -21.27 17.80 13.43
C SER A 158 -21.72 18.54 12.17
N ASP A 159 -20.85 19.30 11.51
CA ASP A 159 -21.16 20.07 10.32
C ASP A 159 -20.41 19.57 9.08
N LYS A 160 -20.97 19.86 7.90
CA LYS A 160 -20.36 19.54 6.60
C LYS A 160 -18.93 20.09 6.53
N GLY A 161 -18.74 21.34 6.92
CA GLY A 161 -17.42 21.97 6.91
C GLY A 161 -16.41 21.25 7.80
N GLY A 162 -16.82 20.75 8.96
CA GLY A 162 -15.98 19.95 9.85
C GLY A 162 -15.49 18.66 9.20
N LEU A 163 -16.39 17.92 8.56
CA LEU A 163 -16.05 16.65 7.90
C LEU A 163 -15.11 16.87 6.71
N LEU A 164 -15.35 17.93 5.93
CA LEU A 164 -14.50 18.27 4.78
C LEU A 164 -13.12 18.78 5.19
N ARG A 165 -13.04 19.59 6.26
CA ARG A 165 -11.76 20.00 6.84
C ARG A 165 -10.94 18.79 7.32
N LEU A 166 -11.59 17.81 7.94
CA LEU A 166 -10.94 16.57 8.34
C LEU A 166 -10.42 15.81 7.12
N TRP A 167 -11.25 15.63 6.09
CA TRP A 167 -10.83 14.96 4.86
C TRP A 167 -9.64 15.63 4.17
N MET A 168 -9.66 16.95 4.04
CA MET A 168 -8.52 17.71 3.52
C MET A 168 -7.27 17.50 4.38
N HIS A 169 -7.43 17.55 5.71
CA HIS A 169 -6.32 17.32 6.62
C HIS A 169 -5.70 15.94 6.39
N GLU A 170 -6.52 14.89 6.33
CA GLU A 170 -6.02 13.52 6.10
C GLU A 170 -5.36 13.37 4.73
N CYS A 171 -5.90 14.00 3.68
CA CYS A 171 -5.24 14.04 2.37
C CYS A 171 -3.87 14.71 2.44
N SER A 172 -3.76 15.88 3.10
CA SER A 172 -2.49 16.58 3.26
C SER A 172 -1.48 15.77 4.07
N ARG A 173 -1.90 15.13 5.17
CA ARG A 173 -1.04 14.28 6.00
C ARG A 173 -0.48 13.08 5.24
N VAL A 174 -1.29 12.47 4.38
CA VAL A 174 -0.86 11.29 3.63
C VAL A 174 -0.01 11.66 2.42
N PHE A 175 -0.42 12.68 1.66
CA PHE A 175 0.14 13.02 0.36
C PHE A 175 1.11 14.19 0.42
N SER A 176 0.71 15.31 1.03
CA SER A 176 1.48 16.57 1.04
C SER A 176 2.68 16.54 1.97
N ASP A 177 2.62 15.85 3.11
CA ASP A 177 3.73 15.83 4.08
C ASP A 177 5.03 15.21 3.52
N ARG A 178 4.96 14.50 2.38
CA ARG A 178 6.13 13.98 1.65
C ARG A 178 6.74 15.00 0.69
N LEU A 179 6.02 16.07 0.36
CA LEU A 179 6.45 17.02 -0.65
C LEU A 179 7.49 17.97 -0.07
N ILE A 180 8.56 18.21 -0.84
CA ILE A 180 9.71 19.00 -0.37
C ILE A 180 9.71 20.44 -0.90
N ASN A 181 9.06 20.69 -2.03
CA ASN A 181 9.14 21.97 -2.73
C ASN A 181 7.82 22.74 -2.57
N HIS A 182 7.90 24.07 -2.45
CA HIS A 182 6.73 24.94 -2.41
C HIS A 182 5.87 24.84 -3.69
N GLU A 183 6.49 24.56 -4.84
CA GLU A 183 5.79 24.34 -6.11
C GLU A 183 4.87 23.11 -6.04
N ASP A 184 5.39 21.96 -5.60
CA ASP A 184 4.61 20.72 -5.49
C ASP A 184 3.50 20.88 -4.43
N ILE A 185 3.79 21.56 -3.32
CA ILE A 185 2.81 21.84 -2.26
C ILE A 185 1.71 22.75 -2.79
N GLY A 186 2.06 23.80 -3.55
CA GLY A 186 1.10 24.69 -4.20
C GLY A 186 0.20 23.93 -5.17
N TRP A 187 0.80 23.13 -6.06
CA TRP A 187 0.08 22.25 -6.99
C TRP A 187 -0.89 21.31 -6.27
N PHE A 188 -0.47 20.69 -5.16
CA PHE A 188 -1.33 19.78 -4.41
C PHE A 188 -2.49 20.52 -3.74
N ASN A 189 -2.26 21.73 -3.21
CA ASN A 189 -3.32 22.56 -2.64
C ASN A 189 -4.34 22.99 -3.70
N ASP A 190 -3.88 23.35 -4.90
CA ASP A 190 -4.75 23.69 -6.03
C ASP A 190 -5.59 22.48 -6.47
N LEU A 191 -4.97 21.29 -6.51
CA LEU A 191 -5.66 20.04 -6.79
C LEU A 191 -6.75 19.73 -5.74
N LEU A 192 -6.43 19.88 -4.45
CA LEU A 192 -7.41 19.69 -3.37
C LEU A 192 -8.58 20.69 -3.48
N ALA A 193 -8.29 21.96 -3.75
CA ALA A 193 -9.30 23.00 -3.89
C ALA A 193 -10.24 22.73 -5.08
N ALA A 194 -9.69 22.28 -6.21
CA ALA A 194 -10.48 21.91 -7.38
C ALA A 194 -11.44 20.74 -7.08
N GLN A 195 -10.97 19.70 -6.40
CA GLN A 195 -11.80 18.55 -6.05
C GLN A 195 -12.91 18.89 -5.05
N MET A 196 -12.66 19.83 -4.16
CA MET A 196 -13.70 20.36 -3.27
C MET A 196 -14.79 21.11 -4.04
N ALA A 197 -14.44 21.91 -5.05
CA ALA A 197 -15.42 22.68 -5.80
C ALA A 197 -16.31 21.83 -6.72
N ASP A 198 -15.76 20.75 -7.30
CA ASP A 198 -16.44 19.97 -8.34
C ASP A 198 -17.27 18.80 -7.80
N LYS A 199 -16.90 18.20 -6.66
CA LYS A 199 -17.41 16.88 -6.24
C LYS A 199 -18.05 16.81 -4.86
N VAL A 200 -18.00 17.91 -4.09
CA VAL A 200 -18.39 17.95 -2.68
C VAL A 200 -19.22 19.19 -2.39
#